data_AF-A0A7V8QU09-F1
#
_entry.id   AF-A0A7V8QU09-F1
#
_cell.length_a   1.000
_cell.length_b   1.000
_cell.length_c   1.000
_cell.angle_alpha   90.00
_cell.angle_beta   90.00
_cell.angle_gamma   90.00
#
_symmetry.space_group_name_H-M   'P 1'
#
loop_
_entity.id
_entity.type
_entity.pdbx_description
1 polymer ?
#
loop_
_entity_poly.entity_id
_entity_poly.type
_entity_poly.pdbx_seq_one_letter_code
_entity_poly.pdbx_strand_id
1 'polypeptide(L)'
;MWWKRKQKTEWLPWYRVPGYKGKVSEAEKRELDAFRMQERHPAASYSDLPEEVCSYISRLEMENYDIKQQRAATGPMLTSLLGAAILGVSHFGVHIQPTDSIWPYGLGLILLIAPWFIYSREWQRNADEFLPSQHGGPNLTDENIKQEWELEYLTHLHQKDASKHDL
;
A
#
# COMPACT_ATOMS: atom_id res chain seq x y z
N MET A 1 -10.67 -21.17 17.63
CA MET A 1 -11.89 -20.59 17.03
C MET A 1 -11.78 -19.07 17.00
N TRP A 2 -10.83 -18.47 16.27
CA TRP A 2 -10.70 -16.99 16.20
C TRP A 2 -10.35 -16.58 14.77
N TRP A 3 -11.33 -16.67 13.90
CA TRP A 3 -11.34 -15.94 12.64
C TRP A 3 -12.43 -14.89 12.79
N LYS A 4 -12.06 -13.68 13.26
CA LYS A 4 -12.95 -12.54 13.14
C LYS A 4 -13.17 -12.34 11.65
N ARG A 5 -14.37 -12.65 11.15
CA ARG A 5 -14.82 -12.22 9.83
C ARG A 5 -14.58 -10.71 9.77
N LYS A 6 -13.70 -10.27 8.87
CA LYS A 6 -13.59 -8.85 8.52
C LYS A 6 -15.00 -8.44 8.08
N GLN A 7 -15.69 -7.66 8.91
CA GLN A 7 -16.94 -7.05 8.50
C GLN A 7 -16.64 -6.22 7.26
N LYS A 8 -17.54 -6.28 6.27
CA LYS A 8 -17.53 -5.42 5.09
C LYS A 8 -17.63 -3.98 5.60
N THR A 9 -16.50 -3.35 5.84
CA THR A 9 -16.46 -1.94 6.21
C THR A 9 -16.81 -1.18 4.94
N GLU A 10 -17.90 -0.41 4.97
CA GLU A 10 -18.22 0.53 3.90
C GLU A 10 -17.00 1.42 3.65
N TRP A 11 -16.70 1.66 2.38
CA TRP A 11 -15.58 2.51 2.03
C TRP A 11 -15.85 3.93 2.52
N LEU A 12 -14.86 4.54 3.17
CA LEU A 12 -14.94 5.88 3.74
C LEU A 12 -13.84 6.77 3.13
N PRO A 13 -14.11 8.07 2.90
CA PRO A 13 -13.10 9.06 2.54
C PRO A 13 -11.92 9.07 3.52
N TRP A 14 -10.72 9.40 3.04
CA TRP A 14 -9.48 9.38 3.83
C TRP A 14 -9.56 10.18 5.14
N TYR A 15 -10.28 11.32 5.17
CA TYR A 15 -10.48 12.15 6.37
C TYR A 15 -11.55 11.63 7.35
N ARG A 16 -12.35 10.64 6.94
CA ARG A 16 -13.39 9.95 7.74
C ARG A 16 -12.94 8.58 8.27
N VAL A 17 -11.81 8.06 7.81
CA VAL A 17 -11.28 6.75 8.25
C VAL A 17 -11.06 6.75 9.77
N PRO A 18 -11.56 5.73 10.51
CA PRO A 18 -11.33 5.63 11.94
C PRO A 18 -9.84 5.50 12.23
N GLY A 19 -9.29 6.48 12.97
CA GLY A 19 -7.86 6.57 13.27
C GLY A 19 -7.07 7.57 12.44
N TYR A 20 -7.71 8.36 11.56
CA TYR A 20 -7.07 9.50 10.92
C TYR A 20 -6.56 10.51 11.98
N LYS A 21 -5.24 10.72 12.04
CA LYS A 21 -4.56 11.58 13.02
C LYS A 21 -4.27 13.00 12.53
N GLY A 22 -4.72 13.36 11.33
CA GLY A 22 -4.43 14.69 10.79
C GLY A 22 -5.23 15.80 11.46
N LYS A 23 -4.74 17.04 11.34
CA LYS A 23 -5.35 18.26 11.90
C LYS A 23 -6.53 18.75 11.04
N VAL A 24 -7.52 17.90 10.81
CA VAL A 24 -8.75 18.31 10.10
C VAL A 24 -9.89 18.38 11.11
N SER A 25 -10.41 19.59 11.34
CA SER A 25 -11.50 19.84 12.28
C SER A 25 -12.82 19.22 11.78
N GLU A 26 -13.80 19.02 12.66
CA GLU A 26 -15.08 18.46 12.24
C GLU A 26 -15.82 19.39 11.24
N ALA A 27 -15.64 20.70 11.36
CA ALA A 27 -16.19 21.68 10.42
C ALA A 27 -15.57 21.49 9.02
N GLU A 28 -14.25 21.41 8.94
CA GLU A 28 -13.52 21.17 7.69
C GLU A 28 -13.91 19.83 7.04
N LYS A 29 -14.13 18.77 7.84
CA LYS A 29 -14.62 17.48 7.31
C LYS A 29 -15.99 17.62 6.65
N ARG A 30 -16.89 18.44 7.20
CA ARG A 30 -18.21 18.69 6.60
C ARG A 30 -18.10 19.53 5.33
N GLU A 31 -17.18 20.48 5.29
CA GLU A 31 -16.89 21.25 4.07
C GLU A 31 -16.32 20.35 2.96
N LEU A 32 -15.42 19.42 3.30
CA LEU A 32 -14.91 18.43 2.37
C LEU A 32 -16.00 17.48 1.88
N ASP A 33 -16.90 17.03 2.76
CA ASP A 33 -18.06 16.23 2.33
C ASP A 33 -18.93 17.02 1.33
N ALA A 34 -19.17 18.30 1.57
CA ALA A 34 -19.91 19.16 0.67
C ALA A 34 -19.17 19.37 -0.67
N PHE A 35 -17.84 19.56 -0.63
CA PHE A 35 -17.00 19.68 -1.81
C PHE A 35 -17.03 18.41 -2.67
N ARG A 36 -16.97 17.24 -2.03
CA ARG A 36 -17.03 15.92 -2.66
C ARG A 36 -18.42 15.59 -3.24
N MET A 37 -19.50 16.12 -2.67
CA MET A 37 -20.88 15.92 -3.17
C MET A 37 -21.27 16.85 -4.33
N GLN A 38 -20.39 17.75 -4.79
CA GLN A 38 -20.68 18.61 -5.94
C GLN A 38 -20.91 17.77 -7.20
N GLU A 39 -21.92 18.12 -8.01
CA GLU A 39 -22.25 17.42 -9.26
C GLU A 39 -21.07 17.38 -10.24
N ARG A 40 -20.19 18.38 -10.20
CA ARG A 40 -18.94 18.45 -10.95
C ARG A 40 -17.78 18.72 -10.01
N HIS A 41 -17.25 17.65 -9.42
CA HIS A 41 -15.99 17.72 -8.70
C HIS A 41 -14.85 18.06 -9.68
N PRO A 42 -13.90 18.95 -9.32
CA PRO A 42 -12.83 19.35 -10.23
C PRO A 42 -11.87 18.22 -10.61
N ALA A 43 -11.73 17.19 -9.76
CA ALA A 43 -11.08 15.95 -10.14
C ALA A 43 -11.94 15.18 -11.15
N ALA A 44 -11.46 15.06 -12.39
CA ALA A 44 -12.03 14.17 -13.39
C ALA A 44 -11.99 12.72 -12.89
N SER A 45 -13.10 11.99 -13.07
CA SER A 45 -13.09 10.54 -12.81
C SER A 45 -12.35 9.82 -13.94
N TYR A 46 -11.86 8.61 -13.67
CA TYR A 46 -11.23 7.79 -14.72
C TYR A 46 -12.16 7.57 -15.94
N SER A 47 -13.48 7.52 -15.74
CA SER A 47 -14.47 7.41 -16.83
C SER A 47 -14.65 8.67 -17.68
N ASP A 48 -14.27 9.83 -17.16
CA ASP A 48 -14.41 11.12 -17.87
C ASP A 48 -13.16 11.47 -18.68
N LEU A 49 -12.08 10.70 -18.52
CA LEU A 49 -10.80 10.92 -19.21
C LEU A 49 -10.80 10.31 -20.63
N PRO A 50 -10.07 10.90 -21.58
CA PRO A 50 -9.85 10.29 -22.90
C PRO A 50 -9.16 8.92 -22.78
N GLU A 51 -9.47 8.03 -23.72
CA GLU A 51 -8.97 6.64 -23.72
C GLU A 51 -7.43 6.57 -23.74
N GLU A 52 -6.77 7.51 -24.41
CA GLU A 52 -5.31 7.60 -24.44
C GLU A 52 -4.72 7.91 -23.07
N VAL A 53 -5.41 8.74 -22.28
CA VAL A 53 -4.99 9.10 -20.92
C VAL A 53 -5.23 7.92 -19.98
N CYS A 54 -6.40 7.28 -20.08
CA CYS A 54 -6.75 6.08 -19.31
C CYS A 54 -5.74 4.96 -19.54
N SER A 55 -5.46 4.63 -20.80
CA SER A 55 -4.50 3.58 -21.15
C SER A 55 -3.09 3.90 -20.67
N TYR A 56 -2.68 5.18 -20.71
CA TYR A 56 -1.42 5.63 -20.16
C TYR A 56 -1.35 5.46 -18.63
N ILE A 57 -2.40 5.87 -17.90
CA ILE A 57 -2.48 5.69 -16.45
C ILE A 57 -2.43 4.21 -16.08
N SER A 58 -3.22 3.36 -16.74
CA SER A 58 -3.21 1.92 -16.48
C SER A 58 -1.85 1.29 -16.75
N ARG A 59 -1.14 1.73 -17.79
CA ARG A 59 0.22 1.27 -18.03
C ARG A 59 1.15 1.66 -16.89
N LEU A 60 1.09 2.90 -16.40
CA LEU A 60 1.88 3.35 -15.26
C LEU A 60 1.54 2.60 -13.97
N GLU A 61 0.26 2.33 -13.70
CA GLU A 61 -0.18 1.56 -12.54
C GLU A 61 0.38 0.13 -12.60
N MET A 62 0.36 -0.49 -13.78
CA MET A 62 0.93 -1.82 -14.01
C MET A 62 2.45 -1.82 -13.82
N GLU A 63 3.16 -0.86 -14.40
CA GLU A 63 4.61 -0.70 -14.22
C GLU A 63 4.99 -0.50 -12.75
N ASN A 64 4.22 0.32 -12.02
CA ASN A 64 4.43 0.52 -10.59
C ASN A 64 4.22 -0.76 -9.78
N TYR A 65 3.16 -1.51 -10.11
CA TYR A 65 2.87 -2.81 -9.51
C TYR A 65 4.02 -3.80 -9.74
N ASP A 66 4.50 -3.93 -10.98
CA ASP A 66 5.62 -4.81 -11.33
C ASP A 66 6.90 -4.42 -10.57
N ILE A 67 7.20 -3.13 -10.46
CA ILE A 67 8.37 -2.64 -9.70
C ILE A 67 8.24 -2.98 -8.21
N LYS A 68 7.06 -2.75 -7.59
CA LYS A 68 6.81 -3.09 -6.19
C LYS A 68 6.97 -4.58 -5.95
N GLN A 69 6.47 -5.40 -6.87
CA GLN A 69 6.54 -6.85 -6.79
C GLN A 69 7.95 -7.37 -6.96
N GLN A 70 8.71 -6.84 -7.92
CA GLN A 70 10.12 -7.18 -8.10
C GLN A 70 10.93 -6.82 -6.86
N ARG A 71 10.72 -5.62 -6.30
CA ARG A 71 11.39 -5.19 -5.06
C ARG A 71 11.06 -6.08 -3.87
N ALA A 72 9.80 -6.50 -3.74
CA ALA A 72 9.35 -7.42 -2.71
C ALA A 72 9.97 -8.83 -2.89
N ALA A 73 10.26 -9.25 -4.13
CA ALA A 73 10.88 -10.55 -4.42
C ALA A 73 12.40 -10.59 -4.17
N THR A 74 13.12 -9.49 -4.37
CA THR A 74 14.60 -9.45 -4.28
C THR A 74 15.13 -9.85 -2.90
N GLY A 75 14.53 -9.36 -1.81
CA GLY A 75 14.96 -9.69 -0.44
C GLY A 75 14.81 -11.18 -0.10
N PRO A 76 13.61 -11.77 -0.29
CA PRO A 76 13.37 -13.20 -0.13
C PRO A 76 14.25 -14.10 -0.99
N MET A 77 14.52 -13.72 -2.24
CA MET A 77 15.42 -14.45 -3.12
C MET A 77 16.85 -14.48 -2.58
N LEU A 78 17.41 -13.33 -2.20
CA LEU A 78 18.78 -13.25 -1.65
C LEU A 78 18.90 -14.01 -0.32
N THR A 79 17.88 -13.92 0.54
CA THR A 79 17.87 -14.63 1.83
C THR A 79 17.78 -16.13 1.64
N SER A 80 16.95 -16.59 0.68
CA SER A 80 16.84 -18.02 0.34
C SER A 80 18.13 -18.55 -0.28
N LEU A 81 18.79 -17.76 -1.13
CA LEU A 81 20.09 -18.11 -1.72
C LEU A 81 21.15 -18.29 -0.63
N LEU A 82 21.17 -17.40 0.38
CA LEU A 82 22.06 -17.52 1.53
C LEU A 82 21.75 -18.78 2.36
N GLY A 83 20.48 -19.07 2.61
CA GLY A 83 20.05 -20.30 3.29
C GLY A 83 20.48 -21.56 2.55
N ALA A 84 20.30 -21.58 1.23
CA ALA A 84 20.75 -22.69 0.37
C ALA A 84 22.28 -22.85 0.38
N ALA A 85 23.04 -21.75 0.38
CA ALA A 85 24.49 -21.78 0.49
C ALA A 85 24.96 -22.35 1.85
N ILE A 86 24.31 -21.96 2.95
CA ILE A 86 24.59 -22.50 4.29
C ILE A 86 24.33 -24.01 4.34
N LEU A 87 23.19 -24.46 3.77
CA LEU A 87 22.87 -25.89 3.68
C LEU A 87 23.88 -26.63 2.80
N GLY A 88 24.26 -26.06 1.66
CA GLY A 88 25.25 -26.64 0.75
C GLY A 88 26.61 -26.80 1.41
N VAL A 89 27.14 -25.76 2.07
CA VAL A 89 28.42 -25.83 2.79
C VAL A 89 28.36 -26.83 3.94
N SER A 90 27.24 -26.87 4.67
CA SER A 90 27.03 -27.83 5.76
C SER A 90 26.93 -29.28 5.26
N HIS A 91 26.36 -29.50 4.07
CA HIS A 91 26.17 -30.83 3.48
C HIS A 91 27.42 -31.36 2.75
N PHE A 92 28.11 -30.51 1.99
CA PHE A 92 29.30 -30.89 1.20
C PHE A 92 30.62 -30.84 1.99
N GLY A 93 30.57 -30.53 3.28
CA GLY A 93 31.59 -31.01 4.21
C GLY A 93 32.91 -30.23 4.24
N VAL A 94 32.88 -28.90 4.30
CA VAL A 94 34.01 -28.17 4.92
C VAL A 94 33.93 -28.45 6.43
N HIS A 95 34.55 -29.54 6.88
CA HIS A 95 34.60 -29.95 8.28
C HIS A 95 35.41 -28.94 9.09
N ILE A 96 34.80 -27.81 9.44
CA ILE A 96 35.28 -26.94 10.52
C ILE A 96 34.89 -27.65 11.81
N GLN A 97 35.76 -28.54 12.30
CA GLN A 97 35.61 -29.10 13.64
C GLN A 97 35.67 -27.96 14.68
N PRO A 98 34.82 -27.94 15.72
CA PRO A 98 33.83 -28.94 16.11
C PRO A 98 32.41 -28.35 16.09
N THR A 99 31.53 -28.78 15.18
CA THR A 99 30.09 -28.62 15.40
C THR A 99 29.31 -29.76 14.75
N ASP A 100 29.25 -30.89 15.46
CA ASP A 100 28.17 -31.89 15.34
C ASP A 100 26.85 -31.28 15.85
N SER A 101 26.46 -30.18 15.23
CA SER A 101 25.43 -29.28 15.69
C SER A 101 24.37 -29.24 14.61
N ILE A 102 23.13 -29.56 14.96
CA ILE A 102 21.98 -29.55 14.03
C ILE A 102 21.54 -28.12 13.66
N TRP A 103 22.09 -27.12 14.35
CA TRP A 103 21.77 -25.71 14.23
C TRP A 103 21.98 -25.05 12.84
N PRO A 104 23.05 -25.33 12.05
CA PRO A 104 23.22 -24.72 10.73
C PRO A 104 22.20 -25.25 9.72
N TYR A 105 21.78 -26.51 9.84
CA TYR A 105 20.67 -27.07 9.06
C TYR A 105 19.35 -26.40 9.40
N GLY A 106 19.07 -26.19 10.69
CA GLY A 106 17.90 -25.46 11.16
C GLY A 106 17.88 -24.00 10.65
N LEU A 107 19.00 -23.29 10.78
CA LEU A 107 19.13 -21.91 10.30
C LEU A 107 18.99 -21.82 8.78
N GLY A 108 19.63 -22.72 8.02
CA GLY A 108 19.51 -22.77 6.57
C GLY A 108 18.06 -23.01 6.12
N LEU A 109 17.34 -23.93 6.78
CA LEU A 109 15.93 -24.20 6.50
C LEU A 109 15.04 -22.99 6.83
N ILE A 110 15.27 -22.32 7.96
CA ILE A 110 14.52 -21.11 8.35
C ILE A 110 14.74 -19.99 7.33
N LEU A 111 15.99 -19.76 6.92
CA LEU A 111 16.32 -18.75 5.91
C LEU A 111 15.75 -19.07 4.53
N LEU A 112 15.49 -20.34 4.24
CA LEU A 112 14.85 -20.76 3.00
C LEU A 112 13.33 -20.54 3.07
N ILE A 113 12.69 -20.81 4.20
CA ILE A 113 11.21 -20.83 4.32
C ILE A 113 10.64 -19.48 4.78
N ALA A 114 11.21 -18.87 5.81
CA ALA A 114 10.66 -17.67 6.45
C ALA A 114 10.50 -16.47 5.50
N PRO A 115 11.42 -16.21 4.54
CA PRO A 115 11.26 -15.08 3.64
C PRO A 115 10.08 -15.22 2.68
N TRP A 116 9.66 -16.44 2.34
CA TRP A 116 8.46 -16.66 1.51
C TRP A 116 7.16 -16.32 2.22
N PHE A 117 7.12 -16.49 3.55
CA PHE A 117 5.97 -16.05 4.34
C PHE A 117 5.86 -14.52 4.37
N ILE A 118 6.99 -13.81 4.46
CA ILE A 118 7.03 -12.34 4.38
C ILE A 118 6.63 -11.89 2.97
N TYR A 119 7.22 -12.51 1.94
CA TYR A 119 6.87 -12.28 0.54
C TYR A 119 5.38 -12.48 0.27
N SER A 120 4.80 -13.60 0.72
CA SER A 120 3.38 -13.89 0.58
C SER A 120 2.51 -12.78 1.16
N ARG A 121 2.93 -12.20 2.30
CA ARG A 121 2.19 -11.12 2.95
C ARG A 121 2.35 -9.80 2.21
N GLU A 122 3.56 -9.47 1.76
CA GLU A 122 3.81 -8.26 0.97
C GLU A 122 3.13 -8.33 -0.40
N TRP A 123 3.13 -9.51 -1.03
CA TRP A 123 2.41 -9.80 -2.26
C TRP A 123 0.92 -9.54 -2.10
N GLN A 124 0.29 -10.10 -1.06
CA GLN A 124 -1.12 -9.87 -0.79
C GLN A 124 -1.41 -8.38 -0.56
N ARG A 125 -0.54 -7.67 0.16
CA ARG A 125 -0.70 -6.23 0.36
C ARG A 125 -0.58 -5.43 -0.94
N ASN A 126 0.40 -5.73 -1.78
CA ASN A 126 0.60 -5.06 -3.06
C ASN A 126 -0.55 -5.36 -4.03
N ALA A 127 -1.09 -6.58 -4.01
CA ALA A 127 -2.25 -6.97 -4.79
C ALA A 127 -3.53 -6.28 -4.30
N ASP A 128 -3.73 -6.17 -2.99
CA ASP A 128 -4.85 -5.45 -2.38
C ASP A 128 -4.79 -3.93 -2.70
N GLU A 129 -3.60 -3.36 -2.88
CA GLU A 129 -3.42 -1.97 -3.35
C GLU A 129 -3.77 -1.82 -4.84
N PHE A 130 -3.25 -2.70 -5.70
CA PHE A 130 -3.45 -2.57 -7.15
C PHE A 130 -4.88 -2.93 -7.59
N LEU A 131 -5.46 -3.96 -6.97
CA LEU A 131 -6.83 -4.38 -7.19
C LEU A 131 -7.55 -4.33 -5.83
N PRO A 132 -8.09 -3.15 -5.43
CA PRO A 132 -8.85 -3.05 -4.20
C PRO A 132 -9.98 -4.08 -4.24
N SER A 133 -9.81 -5.13 -3.42
CA SER A 133 -10.63 -6.33 -3.47
C SER A 133 -12.10 -5.98 -3.23
N GLN A 134 -12.98 -6.21 -4.23
CA GLN A 134 -14.45 -6.45 -4.17
C GLN A 134 -15.36 -5.68 -3.17
N HIS A 135 -14.86 -4.71 -2.40
CA HIS A 135 -15.56 -4.04 -1.30
C HIS A 135 -16.20 -2.72 -1.74
N GLY A 136 -16.26 -2.45 -3.05
CA GLY A 136 -16.95 -1.29 -3.62
C GLY A 136 -16.26 0.05 -3.36
N GLY A 137 -14.97 0.06 -3.01
CA GLY A 137 -14.18 1.27 -2.93
C GLY A 137 -13.83 1.80 -4.32
N PRO A 138 -13.67 3.13 -4.50
CA PRO A 138 -13.18 3.73 -5.73
C PRO A 138 -11.75 3.28 -6.02
N ASN A 139 -11.32 3.46 -7.27
CA ASN A 139 -9.93 3.29 -7.66
C ASN A 139 -9.03 4.15 -6.73
N LEU A 140 -7.95 3.57 -6.19
CA LEU A 140 -7.03 4.30 -5.32
C LEU A 140 -6.42 5.51 -6.03
N THR A 141 -6.17 5.42 -7.33
CA THR A 141 -5.66 6.54 -8.12
C THR A 141 -6.66 7.68 -8.15
N ASP A 142 -7.93 7.40 -8.44
CA ASP A 142 -9.00 8.41 -8.42
C ASP A 142 -9.18 9.02 -7.03
N GLU A 143 -9.08 8.21 -5.96
CA GLU A 143 -9.16 8.72 -4.60
C GLU A 143 -7.99 9.61 -4.23
N ASN A 144 -6.76 9.24 -4.65
CA ASN A 144 -5.58 10.06 -4.42
C ASN A 144 -5.67 11.40 -5.17
N ILE A 145 -6.15 11.40 -6.41
CA ILE A 145 -6.37 12.65 -7.18
C ILE A 145 -7.41 13.51 -6.47
N LYS A 146 -8.54 12.94 -6.02
CA LYS A 146 -9.54 13.69 -5.25
C LYS A 146 -8.97 14.24 -3.94
N GLN A 147 -8.19 13.45 -3.23
CA GLN A 147 -7.52 13.87 -2.00
C GLN A 147 -6.60 15.08 -2.24
N GLU A 148 -5.85 15.12 -3.34
CA GLU A 148 -5.00 16.28 -3.66
C GLU A 148 -5.82 17.56 -3.84
N TRP A 149 -6.92 17.49 -4.60
CA TRP A 149 -7.85 18.61 -4.76
C TRP A 149 -8.49 19.04 -3.43
N GLU A 150 -8.87 18.08 -2.59
CA GLU A 150 -9.44 18.35 -1.26
C GLU A 150 -8.43 19.03 -0.32
N LEU A 151 -7.16 18.62 -0.37
CA LEU A 151 -6.08 19.25 0.39
C LEU A 151 -5.77 20.67 -0.10
N GLU A 152 -5.76 20.88 -1.42
CA GLU A 152 -5.59 22.21 -2.01
C GLU A 152 -6.75 23.14 -1.62
N TYR A 153 -7.98 22.63 -1.65
CA TYR A 153 -9.17 23.34 -1.21
C TYR A 153 -9.05 23.78 0.27
N LEU A 154 -8.65 22.88 1.17
CA LEU A 154 -8.43 23.23 2.58
C LEU A 154 -7.33 24.28 2.74
N THR A 155 -6.24 24.17 1.99
CA THR A 155 -5.13 25.12 2.05
C THR A 155 -5.58 26.53 1.67
N HIS A 156 -6.39 26.65 0.61
CA HIS A 156 -6.99 27.93 0.21
C HIS A 156 -7.96 28.48 1.26
N LEU A 157 -8.73 27.61 1.90
CA LEU A 157 -9.68 27.99 2.95
C LEU A 157 -8.96 28.55 4.18
N HIS A 158 -7.89 27.88 4.62
CA HIS A 158 -7.02 28.36 5.70
C HIS A 158 -6.36 29.69 5.38
N GLN A 159 -5.88 29.89 4.14
CA GLN A 159 -5.29 31.16 3.71
C GLN A 159 -6.32 32.29 3.73
N LYS A 160 -7.56 32.02 3.30
CA LYS A 160 -8.65 32.99 3.31
C LYS A 160 -9.05 33.39 4.72
N ASP A 161 -9.12 32.44 5.64
CA ASP A 161 -9.48 32.73 7.03
C ASP A 161 -8.36 33.47 7.78
N ALA A 162 -7.10 33.14 7.51
CA ALA A 162 -5.96 33.93 8.00
C ALA A 162 -6.03 35.39 7.50
N SER A 163 -6.30 35.59 6.20
CA SER A 163 -6.38 36.94 5.61
C SER A 163 -7.53 37.80 6.15
N LYS A 164 -8.61 37.17 6.66
CA LYS A 164 -9.73 37.89 7.30
C LYS A 164 -9.44 38.29 8.74
N HIS A 165 -8.52 37.63 9.41
CA HIS A 165 -8.15 37.94 10.79
C HIS A 165 -7.09 39.06 10.88
N ASP A 166 -6.43 39.37 9.77
CA ASP A 166 -5.45 40.46 9.64
C ASP A 166 -6.06 41.82 9.21
N LEU A 167 -7.39 41.89 9.05
CA LEU A 167 -8.19 43.09 8.74
C LEU A 167 -9.04 43.51 9.94
#